data_AF-A0AAU6J835-F1
#
_entry.id   AF-A0AAU6J835-F1
#
_cell.length_a   1.000
_cell.length_b   1.000
_cell.length_c   1.000
_cell.angle_alpha   90.00
_cell.angle_beta   90.00
_cell.angle_gamma   90.00
#
_symmetry.space_group_name_H-M   'P 1'
#
loop_
_entity.id
_entity.type
_entity.pdbx_description
1 polymer ?
#
loop_
_entity_poly.entity_id
_entity_poly.type
_entity_poly.pdbx_seq_one_letter_code
_entity_poly.pdbx_strand_id
1 'polypeptide(L)'
;MTHTHVAAVVGGRTLTEAEVEARVATLRSGPLAPRLPRPGTADARNLRRWVVQVMTYEAVVEEEAAQLNLPRPRPCQPPCTKGELNLVDALRMGGVTAAVLTTLPVASAVRARVTADVAVPESAVRDYYARNRDLHPGPYEAARPAIEDELHQAAADRHFTLWLERRHAESVTLMPGFEHPADPRHADATHRH
;
A
#
# COMPACT_ATOMS: atom_id res chain seq x y z
N MET A 1 -31.98 17.93 2.58
CA MET A 1 -31.39 16.69 2.05
C MET A 1 -29.91 16.93 1.88
N THR A 2 -29.07 16.40 2.76
CA THR A 2 -27.61 16.44 2.57
C THR A 2 -27.28 15.47 1.45
N HIS A 3 -26.95 16.00 0.27
CA HIS A 3 -26.42 15.19 -0.81
C HIS A 3 -25.12 14.55 -0.32
N THR A 4 -25.13 13.23 -0.14
CA THR A 4 -23.91 12.48 0.14
C THR A 4 -23.04 12.52 -1.11
N HIS A 5 -22.01 13.36 -1.09
CA HIS A 5 -21.05 13.43 -2.19
C HIS A 5 -20.17 12.18 -2.15
N VAL A 6 -20.06 11.53 -3.32
CA VAL A 6 -19.25 10.32 -3.50
C VAL A 6 -17.85 10.73 -3.93
N ALA A 7 -16.84 10.16 -3.29
CA ALA A 7 -15.43 10.37 -3.63
C ALA A 7 -14.92 9.32 -4.62
N ALA A 8 -15.30 8.06 -4.41
CA ALA A 8 -14.94 6.96 -5.29
C ALA A 8 -15.91 5.79 -5.17
N VAL A 9 -15.94 4.94 -6.19
CA VAL A 9 -16.59 3.63 -6.16
C VAL A 9 -15.51 2.57 -6.38
N VAL A 10 -15.52 1.53 -5.54
CA VAL A 10 -14.57 0.41 -5.58
C VAL A 10 -15.37 -0.88 -5.66
N GLY A 11 -15.50 -1.46 -6.85
CA GLY A 11 -16.42 -2.58 -7.09
C GLY A 11 -17.85 -2.20 -6.64
N GLY A 12 -18.39 -2.94 -5.67
CA GLY A 12 -19.70 -2.66 -5.07
C GLY A 12 -19.71 -1.61 -3.93
N ARG A 13 -18.54 -1.13 -3.48
CA ARG A 13 -18.43 -0.21 -2.34
C ARG A 13 -18.37 1.23 -2.79
N THR A 14 -19.18 2.09 -2.15
CA THR A 14 -19.10 3.54 -2.31
C THR A 14 -18.27 4.15 -1.18
N LEU A 15 -17.27 4.96 -1.52
CA LEU A 15 -16.54 5.81 -0.58
C LEU A 15 -17.09 7.23 -0.66
N THR A 16 -17.56 7.74 0.47
CA THR A 16 -18.16 9.07 0.59
C THR A 16 -17.13 10.11 0.97
N GLU A 17 -17.39 11.37 0.58
CA GLU A 17 -16.57 12.51 1.01
C GLU A 17 -16.50 12.63 2.54
N ALA A 18 -17.59 12.31 3.25
CA ALA A 18 -17.64 12.34 4.70
C ALA A 18 -16.66 11.35 5.35
N GLU A 19 -16.51 10.14 4.79
CA GLU A 19 -15.53 9.16 5.25
C GLU A 19 -14.09 9.63 5.02
N VAL A 20 -13.84 10.29 3.88
CA VAL A 20 -12.52 10.86 3.56
C VAL A 20 -12.17 11.96 4.55
N GLU A 21 -13.11 12.87 4.84
CA GLU A 21 -12.91 13.93 5.84
C GLU A 21 -12.69 13.37 7.24
N ALA A 22 -13.43 12.34 7.64
CA ALA A 22 -13.22 11.65 8.91
C ALA A 22 -11.81 11.03 9.00
N ARG A 23 -11.32 10.43 7.90
CA ARG A 23 -9.96 9.88 7.84
C ARG A 23 -8.90 10.99 7.92
N VAL A 24 -9.07 12.11 7.22
CA VAL A 24 -8.19 13.27 7.31
C VAL A 24 -8.18 13.85 8.73
N ALA A 25 -9.34 13.97 9.38
CA ALA A 25 -9.44 14.44 10.76
C ALA A 25 -8.68 13.52 11.73
N THR A 26 -8.77 12.20 11.54
CA THR A 26 -8.02 11.21 12.33
C THR A 26 -6.51 11.37 12.17
N LEU A 27 -6.02 11.63 10.94
CA LEU A 27 -4.60 11.91 10.71
C LEU A 27 -4.16 13.19 11.43
N ARG A 28 -5.01 14.23 11.42
CA ARG A 28 -4.75 15.50 12.10
C ARG A 28 -4.82 15.44 13.63
N SER A 29 -5.49 14.44 14.20
CA SER A 29 -5.44 14.17 15.65
C SER A 29 -4.32 13.20 16.05
N GLY A 30 -3.58 12.67 15.06
CA GLY A 30 -2.56 11.66 15.25
C GLY A 30 -1.14 12.21 15.44
N PRO A 31 -0.15 11.33 15.65
CA PRO A 31 1.25 11.72 15.86
C PRO A 31 1.89 12.40 14.64
N LEU A 32 1.32 12.22 13.44
CA LEU A 32 1.80 12.87 12.22
C LEU A 32 1.25 14.29 12.04
N ALA A 33 0.33 14.76 12.88
CA ALA A 33 -0.32 16.06 12.76
C ALA A 33 0.65 17.24 12.52
N PRO A 34 1.81 17.34 13.21
CA PRO A 34 2.75 18.45 13.00
C PRO A 34 3.40 18.46 11.60
N ARG A 35 3.36 17.33 10.88
CA ARG A 35 3.95 17.17 9.54
C ARG A 35 2.94 17.37 8.41
N LEU A 36 1.65 17.50 8.74
CA LEU A 36 0.59 17.61 7.73
C LEU A 36 0.46 19.06 7.21
N PRO A 37 0.17 19.24 5.91
CA PRO A 37 -0.19 20.54 5.36
C PRO A 37 -1.29 21.24 6.14
N ARG A 38 -1.17 22.57 6.29
CA ARG A 38 -2.19 23.40 6.95
C ARG A 38 -3.51 23.35 6.16
N PRO A 39 -4.68 23.31 6.84
CA PRO A 39 -5.97 23.39 6.15
C PRO A 39 -6.08 24.61 5.22
N GLY A 40 -6.81 24.47 4.12
CA GLY A 40 -7.05 25.53 3.13
C GLY A 40 -5.95 25.71 2.07
N THR A 41 -4.82 25.03 2.17
CA THR A 41 -3.74 25.09 1.16
C THR A 41 -3.97 24.11 -0.01
N ALA A 42 -3.27 24.32 -1.13
CA ALA A 42 -3.23 23.35 -2.23
C ALA A 42 -2.69 21.98 -1.76
N ASP A 43 -1.64 21.99 -0.94
CA ASP A 43 -1.07 20.77 -0.36
C ASP A 43 -2.07 20.02 0.53
N ALA A 44 -2.98 20.72 1.22
CA ALA A 44 -4.06 20.07 1.97
C ALA A 44 -5.12 19.43 1.06
N ARG A 45 -5.41 20.03 -0.11
CA ARG A 45 -6.26 19.39 -1.13
C ARG A 45 -5.57 18.16 -1.72
N ASN A 46 -4.27 18.22 -1.96
CA ASN A 46 -3.48 17.08 -2.42
C ASN A 46 -3.41 15.96 -1.38
N LEU A 47 -3.25 16.29 -0.10
CA LEU A 47 -3.36 15.32 1.00
C LEU A 47 -4.72 14.62 0.97
N ARG A 48 -5.81 15.36 0.80
CA ARG A 48 -7.16 14.80 0.72
C ARG A 48 -7.30 13.82 -0.45
N ARG A 49 -6.81 14.19 -1.66
CA ARG A 49 -6.79 13.29 -2.82
C ARG A 49 -5.94 12.04 -2.57
N TRP A 50 -4.78 12.19 -1.91
CA TRP A 50 -3.93 11.05 -1.54
C TRP A 50 -4.62 10.11 -0.54
N VAL A 51 -5.34 10.66 0.45
CA VAL A 51 -6.14 9.85 1.38
C VAL A 51 -7.20 9.04 0.62
N VAL A 52 -7.85 9.62 -0.40
CA VAL A 52 -8.76 8.86 -1.28
C VAL A 52 -8.03 7.72 -1.97
N GLN A 53 -6.84 7.95 -2.52
CA GLN A 53 -6.04 6.88 -3.13
C GLN A 53 -5.83 5.73 -2.14
N VAL A 54 -5.28 6.01 -0.96
CA VAL A 54 -5.05 4.99 0.07
C VAL A 54 -6.34 4.25 0.43
N MET A 55 -7.45 4.97 0.65
CA MET A 55 -8.74 4.34 0.97
C MET A 55 -9.28 3.46 -0.16
N THR A 56 -9.07 3.82 -1.43
CA THR A 56 -9.48 2.97 -2.56
C THR A 56 -8.66 1.68 -2.63
N TYR A 57 -7.35 1.75 -2.38
CA TYR A 57 -6.50 0.56 -2.30
C TYR A 57 -6.85 -0.32 -1.09
N GLU A 58 -7.13 0.27 0.08
CA GLU A 58 -7.64 -0.46 1.25
C GLU A 58 -8.96 -1.19 0.90
N ALA A 59 -9.89 -0.51 0.21
CA ALA A 59 -11.17 -1.10 -0.19
C ALA A 59 -11.02 -2.27 -1.18
N VAL A 60 -10.07 -2.18 -2.13
CA VAL A 60 -9.74 -3.29 -3.05
C VAL A 60 -9.27 -4.51 -2.27
N VAL A 61 -8.36 -4.31 -1.30
CA VAL A 61 -7.86 -5.40 -0.47
C VAL A 61 -8.95 -6.03 0.39
N GLU A 62 -9.86 -5.22 0.94
CA GLU A 62 -11.00 -5.73 1.72
C GLU A 62 -11.98 -6.54 0.86
N GLU A 63 -12.25 -6.10 -0.37
CA GLU A 63 -13.08 -6.84 -1.33
C GLU A 63 -12.44 -8.19 -1.68
N GLU A 64 -11.15 -8.19 -1.98
CA GLU A 64 -10.38 -9.40 -2.26
C GLU A 64 -10.35 -10.37 -1.07
N ALA A 65 -10.14 -9.85 0.14
CA ALA A 65 -10.21 -10.65 1.35
C ALA A 65 -11.59 -11.32 1.53
N ALA A 66 -12.67 -10.60 1.22
CA ALA A 66 -14.02 -11.13 1.27
C ALA A 66 -14.25 -12.22 0.21
N GLN A 67 -13.81 -12.00 -1.04
CA GLN A 67 -13.91 -12.99 -2.11
C GLN A 67 -13.13 -14.27 -1.80
N LEU A 68 -11.95 -14.12 -1.18
CA LEU A 68 -11.10 -15.22 -0.75
C LEU A 68 -11.57 -15.89 0.56
N ASN A 69 -12.64 -15.39 1.18
CA ASN A 69 -13.15 -15.83 2.49
C ASN A 69 -12.06 -15.84 3.58
N LEU A 70 -11.16 -14.85 3.55
CA LEU A 70 -10.09 -14.75 4.53
C LEU A 70 -10.67 -14.32 5.88
N PRO A 71 -10.21 -14.93 7.00
CA PRO A 71 -10.66 -14.54 8.31
C PRO A 71 -10.28 -13.08 8.57
N ARG A 72 -11.21 -12.30 9.11
CA ARG A 72 -10.87 -10.97 9.61
C ARG A 72 -9.81 -11.15 10.69
N PRO A 73 -8.62 -10.53 10.56
CA PRO A 73 -7.61 -10.60 11.59
C PRO A 73 -8.23 -10.12 12.89
N ARG A 74 -7.98 -10.86 13.97
CA ARG A 74 -8.45 -10.44 15.29
C ARG A 74 -7.91 -9.04 15.56
N PRO A 75 -8.74 -8.12 16.10
CA PRO A 75 -8.22 -6.84 16.58
C PRO A 75 -7.06 -7.15 17.49
N CYS A 76 -5.88 -6.62 17.16
CA CYS A 76 -4.74 -6.80 18.02
C CYS A 76 -5.12 -6.25 19.42
N GLN A 77 -4.83 -7.01 20.47
CA GLN A 77 -5.01 -6.52 21.83
C GLN A 77 -3.83 -5.60 22.18
N PRO A 78 -4.05 -4.43 22.80
CA PRO A 78 -2.97 -3.55 23.20
C PRO A 78 -1.96 -4.25 24.13
N PRO A 79 -0.65 -3.97 24.01
CA PRO A 79 -0.01 -3.07 23.06
C PRO A 79 0.22 -3.76 21.71
N CYS A 80 -0.43 -3.25 20.67
CA CYS A 80 -0.15 -3.64 19.29
C CYS A 80 0.84 -2.63 18.76
N THR A 81 2.07 -3.05 18.51
CA THR A 81 2.97 -2.31 17.63
C THR A 81 2.32 -2.31 16.25
N LYS A 82 1.68 -1.19 15.87
CA LYS A 82 1.36 -0.93 14.46
C LYS A 82 2.69 -1.05 13.72
N GLY A 83 2.80 -1.99 12.78
CA GLY A 83 4.07 -2.30 12.12
C GLY A 83 4.70 -1.01 11.60
N GLU A 84 5.89 -0.68 12.10
CA GLU A 84 6.63 0.47 11.59
C GLU A 84 6.91 0.22 10.11
N LEU A 85 6.56 1.20 9.26
CA LEU A 85 6.95 1.19 7.86
C LEU A 85 8.47 1.23 7.80
N ASN A 86 9.10 0.12 7.41
CA ASN A 86 10.50 0.14 7.03
C ASN A 86 10.66 0.98 5.76
N LEU A 87 11.54 1.97 5.80
CA LEU A 87 11.78 2.89 4.68
C LEU A 87 12.21 2.16 3.41
N VAL A 88 13.00 1.09 3.52
CA VAL A 88 13.44 0.29 2.36
C VAL A 88 12.26 -0.45 1.73
N ASP A 89 11.36 -0.98 2.55
CA ASP A 89 10.18 -1.71 2.11
C ASP A 89 9.16 -0.75 1.47
N ALA A 90 9.01 0.45 2.03
CA ALA A 90 8.19 1.52 1.45
C ALA A 90 8.72 2.02 0.09
N LEU A 91 10.04 2.08 -0.08
CA LEU A 91 10.67 2.42 -1.36
C LEU A 91 10.54 1.30 -2.40
N ARG A 92 10.57 0.03 -1.99
CA ARG A 92 10.44 -1.13 -2.89
C ARG A 92 9.01 -1.36 -3.38
N MET A 93 8.00 -1.15 -2.53
CA MET A 93 6.59 -1.43 -2.82
C MET A 93 5.80 -0.23 -3.36
N GLY A 94 6.39 0.97 -3.32
CA GLY A 94 5.67 2.22 -3.52
C GLY A 94 4.91 2.64 -2.26
N GLY A 95 4.81 3.96 -2.03
CA GLY A 95 4.32 4.52 -0.77
C GLY A 95 2.88 4.15 -0.39
N VAL A 96 2.01 3.85 -1.37
CA VAL A 96 0.61 3.47 -1.12
C VAL A 96 0.48 1.99 -0.73
N THR A 97 1.12 1.07 -1.44
CA THR A 97 1.12 -0.37 -1.11
C THR A 97 1.67 -0.61 0.29
N ALA A 98 2.78 0.06 0.61
CA ALA A 98 3.37 -0.02 1.94
C ALA A 98 2.42 0.52 3.01
N ALA A 99 1.78 1.67 2.77
CA ALA A 99 0.78 2.23 3.67
C ALA A 99 -0.36 1.22 3.94
N VAL A 100 -0.90 0.58 2.89
CA VAL A 100 -1.97 -0.43 3.02
C VAL A 100 -1.53 -1.61 3.87
N LEU A 101 -0.34 -2.18 3.63
CA LEU A 101 0.18 -3.29 4.42
C LEU A 101 0.38 -2.93 5.89
N THR A 102 0.72 -1.67 6.19
CA THR A 102 0.88 -1.18 7.56
C THR A 102 -0.46 -0.85 8.24
N THR A 103 -1.41 -0.24 7.52
CA THR A 103 -2.65 0.30 8.12
C THR A 103 -3.78 -0.72 8.15
N LEU A 104 -3.77 -1.71 7.25
CA LEU A 104 -4.86 -2.65 7.07
C LEU A 104 -4.42 -4.08 7.43
N PRO A 105 -4.78 -4.60 8.61
CA PRO A 105 -4.31 -5.91 9.06
C PRO A 105 -4.62 -7.08 8.12
N VAL A 106 -5.72 -7.01 7.35
CA VAL A 106 -6.10 -8.08 6.41
C VAL A 106 -5.23 -8.09 5.15
N ALA A 107 -4.53 -6.99 4.85
CA ALA A 107 -3.65 -6.87 3.69
C ALA A 107 -2.52 -7.89 3.70
N SER A 108 -1.93 -8.18 4.86
CA SER A 108 -0.88 -9.20 4.97
C SER A 108 -1.39 -10.61 4.63
N ALA A 109 -2.63 -10.93 4.99
CA ALA A 109 -3.24 -12.22 4.63
C ALA A 109 -3.54 -12.32 3.14
N VAL A 110 -4.02 -11.23 2.52
CA VAL A 110 -4.22 -11.14 1.07
C VAL A 110 -2.89 -11.25 0.34
N ARG A 111 -1.85 -10.52 0.76
CA ARG A 111 -0.49 -10.63 0.20
C ARG A 111 -0.02 -12.07 0.23
N ALA A 112 -0.04 -12.71 1.41
CA ALA A 112 0.38 -14.10 1.56
C ALA A 112 -0.37 -15.06 0.62
N ARG A 113 -1.67 -14.83 0.39
CA ARG A 113 -2.47 -15.65 -0.52
C ARG A 113 -2.12 -15.40 -1.99
N VAL A 114 -2.00 -14.14 -2.40
CA VAL A 114 -1.71 -13.75 -3.78
C VAL A 114 -0.29 -14.15 -4.18
N THR A 115 0.66 -14.14 -3.25
CA THR A 115 2.06 -14.48 -3.51
C THR A 115 2.41 -15.92 -3.19
N ALA A 116 1.44 -16.79 -2.90
CA ALA A 116 1.69 -18.16 -2.46
C ALA A 116 2.45 -19.01 -3.50
N ASP A 117 2.21 -18.74 -4.78
CA ASP A 117 2.83 -19.46 -5.90
C ASP A 117 4.10 -18.76 -6.44
N VAL A 118 4.57 -17.70 -5.77
CA VAL A 118 5.81 -17.01 -6.15
C VAL A 118 6.99 -17.89 -5.76
N ALA A 119 7.70 -18.41 -6.76
CA ALA A 119 8.90 -19.20 -6.56
C ALA A 119 10.15 -18.46 -7.09
N VAL A 120 11.26 -18.60 -6.38
CA VAL A 120 12.58 -18.15 -6.85
C VAL A 120 13.34 -19.38 -7.33
N PRO A 121 13.73 -19.46 -8.62
CA PRO A 121 14.49 -20.59 -9.09
C PRO A 121 15.91 -20.58 -8.49
N GLU A 122 16.45 -21.76 -8.18
CA GLU A 122 17.81 -21.94 -7.66
C GLU A 122 18.87 -21.23 -8.53
N SER A 123 18.67 -21.14 -9.83
CA SER A 123 19.56 -20.40 -10.74
C SER A 123 19.62 -18.91 -10.40
N ALA A 124 18.50 -18.28 -10.03
CA ALA A 124 18.49 -16.87 -9.64
C ALA A 124 19.23 -16.64 -8.31
N VAL A 125 19.13 -17.58 -7.38
CA VAL A 125 19.87 -17.55 -6.09
C VAL A 125 21.37 -17.64 -6.35
N ARG A 126 21.79 -18.55 -7.22
CA ARG A 126 23.20 -18.69 -7.64
C ARG A 126 23.72 -17.46 -8.36
N ASP A 127 22.95 -16.91 -9.28
CA ASP A 127 23.33 -15.70 -10.02
C ASP A 127 23.45 -14.49 -9.10
N TYR A 128 22.53 -14.34 -8.14
CA TYR A 128 22.61 -13.29 -7.13
C TYR A 128 23.86 -13.45 -6.27
N TYR A 129 24.12 -14.67 -5.77
CA TYR A 129 25.30 -14.95 -4.98
C TYR A 129 26.61 -14.66 -5.74
N ALA A 130 26.68 -15.03 -7.02
CA ALA A 130 27.84 -14.76 -7.86
C ALA A 130 28.09 -13.25 -8.08
N ARG A 131 27.01 -12.46 -8.19
CA ARG A 131 27.09 -10.99 -8.34
C ARG A 131 27.39 -10.25 -7.04
N ASN A 132 27.03 -10.80 -5.89
CA ASN A 132 27.13 -10.16 -4.58
C ASN A 132 28.08 -10.92 -3.63
N ARG A 133 29.20 -11.42 -4.18
CA ARG A 133 30.20 -12.21 -3.44
C ARG A 133 30.85 -11.45 -2.28
N ASP A 134 30.89 -10.15 -2.38
CA ASP A 134 31.35 -9.19 -1.36
C ASP A 134 30.39 -9.11 -0.16
N LEU A 135 29.08 -9.20 -0.41
CA LEU A 135 28.04 -9.19 0.63
C LEU A 135 27.86 -10.56 1.30
N HIS A 136 28.26 -11.64 0.63
CA HIS A 136 28.13 -13.02 1.11
C HIS A 136 29.47 -13.77 1.11
N PRO A 137 30.41 -13.42 2.01
CA PRO A 137 31.68 -14.12 2.12
C PRO A 137 31.47 -15.58 2.55
N GLY A 138 32.28 -16.49 2.00
CA GLY A 138 32.23 -17.92 2.34
C GLY A 138 31.68 -18.81 1.23
N PRO A 139 31.21 -20.03 1.56
CA PRO A 139 30.63 -20.98 0.60
C PRO A 139 29.14 -20.71 0.32
N TYR A 140 28.69 -21.09 -0.88
CA TYR A 140 27.31 -20.86 -1.34
C TYR A 140 26.26 -21.45 -0.39
N GLU A 141 26.46 -22.70 0.05
CA GLU A 141 25.51 -23.42 0.89
C GLU A 141 25.20 -22.70 2.21
N ALA A 142 26.15 -21.94 2.75
CA ALA A 142 25.94 -21.15 3.97
C ALA A 142 25.11 -19.88 3.72
N ALA A 143 25.27 -19.25 2.55
CA ALA A 143 24.57 -18.02 2.19
C ALA A 143 23.20 -18.28 1.55
N ARG A 144 23.00 -19.45 0.94
CA ARG A 144 21.80 -19.79 0.14
C ARG A 144 20.49 -19.47 0.86
N PRO A 145 20.24 -19.90 2.11
CA PRO A 145 18.93 -19.71 2.73
C PRO A 145 18.56 -18.23 2.93
N ALA A 146 19.53 -17.39 3.29
CA ALA A 146 19.30 -15.96 3.48
C ALA A 146 19.03 -15.24 2.15
N ILE A 147 19.77 -15.60 1.10
CA ILE A 147 19.56 -15.06 -0.25
C ILE A 147 18.22 -15.50 -0.81
N GLU A 148 17.86 -16.78 -0.63
CA GLU A 148 16.58 -17.33 -1.07
C GLU A 148 15.41 -16.59 -0.41
N ASP A 149 15.45 -16.37 0.90
CA ASP A 149 14.43 -15.58 1.61
C ASP A 149 14.38 -14.13 1.12
N GLU A 150 15.52 -13.45 0.98
CA GLU A 150 15.58 -12.07 0.47
C GLU A 150 14.95 -11.97 -0.93
N LEU A 151 15.36 -12.85 -1.84
CA LEU A 151 14.84 -12.86 -3.21
C LEU A 151 13.35 -13.20 -3.24
N HIS A 152 12.90 -14.12 -2.39
CA HIS A 152 11.50 -14.50 -2.29
C HIS A 152 10.65 -13.33 -1.77
N GLN A 153 11.07 -12.65 -0.70
CA GLN A 153 10.37 -11.45 -0.21
C GLN A 153 10.33 -10.36 -1.27
N ALA A 154 11.46 -10.08 -1.93
CA ALA A 154 11.51 -9.08 -2.99
C ALA A 154 10.63 -9.44 -4.20
N ALA A 155 10.53 -10.72 -4.54
CA ALA A 155 9.65 -11.20 -5.61
C ALA A 155 8.17 -11.10 -5.20
N ALA A 156 7.83 -11.50 -3.98
CA ALA A 156 6.49 -11.39 -3.43
C ALA A 156 6.02 -9.93 -3.35
N ASP A 157 6.87 -9.00 -2.90
CA ASP A 157 6.57 -7.57 -2.83
C ASP A 157 6.29 -6.96 -4.20
N ARG A 158 7.13 -7.27 -5.19
CA ARG A 158 6.90 -6.84 -6.57
C ARG A 158 5.61 -7.42 -7.13
N HIS A 159 5.38 -8.71 -6.94
CA HIS A 159 4.18 -9.38 -7.42
C HIS A 159 2.91 -8.79 -6.80
N PHE A 160 2.90 -8.60 -5.48
CA PHE A 160 1.78 -8.02 -4.76
C PHE A 160 1.50 -6.58 -5.19
N THR A 161 2.54 -5.75 -5.36
CA THR A 161 2.40 -4.37 -5.85
C THR A 161 1.73 -4.33 -7.22
N LEU A 162 2.26 -5.10 -8.18
CA LEU A 162 1.70 -5.16 -9.54
C LEU A 162 0.29 -5.74 -9.58
N TRP A 163 0.00 -6.73 -8.72
CA TRP A 163 -1.34 -7.27 -8.57
C TRP A 163 -2.32 -6.23 -8.04
N LEU A 164 -1.92 -5.49 -7.00
CA LEU A 164 -2.76 -4.50 -6.34
C LEU A 164 -3.04 -3.31 -7.27
N GLU A 165 -2.03 -2.82 -7.99
CA GLU A 165 -2.19 -1.77 -9.00
C GLU A 165 -3.16 -2.18 -10.11
N ARG A 166 -3.00 -3.41 -10.64
CA ARG A 166 -3.92 -3.95 -11.65
C ARG A 166 -5.35 -4.03 -11.13
N ARG A 167 -5.54 -4.62 -9.94
CA ARG A 167 -6.88 -4.78 -9.35
C ARG A 167 -7.53 -3.42 -9.04
N HIS A 168 -6.73 -2.44 -8.61
CA HIS A 168 -7.19 -1.05 -8.45
C HIS A 168 -7.68 -0.47 -9.78
N ALA A 169 -6.86 -0.55 -10.84
CA ALA A 169 -7.22 -0.05 -12.17
C ALA A 169 -8.49 -0.71 -12.75
N GLU A 170 -8.73 -1.98 -12.45
CA GLU A 170 -9.91 -2.72 -12.91
C GLU A 170 -11.20 -2.35 -12.16
N SER A 171 -11.09 -1.80 -10.94
CA SER A 171 -12.20 -1.84 -9.97
C SER A 171 -12.55 -0.49 -9.37
N VAL A 172 -11.68 0.51 -9.55
CA VAL A 172 -11.83 1.83 -8.93
C VAL A 172 -12.27 2.85 -9.97
N THR A 173 -13.37 3.54 -9.65
CA THR A 173 -13.82 4.74 -10.36
C THR A 173 -13.75 5.93 -9.40
N LEU A 174 -12.86 6.88 -9.67
CA LEU A 174 -12.75 8.14 -8.92
C LEU A 174 -13.78 9.14 -9.42
N MET A 175 -14.45 9.84 -8.51
CA MET A 175 -15.39 10.90 -8.87
C MET A 175 -14.67 12.24 -9.12
N PRO A 176 -15.26 13.16 -9.90
CA PRO A 176 -14.66 14.46 -10.17
C PRO A 176 -14.24 15.21 -8.90
N GLY A 177 -13.04 15.78 -8.89
CA GLY A 177 -12.43 16.47 -7.74
C GLY A 177 -11.54 15.58 -6.85
N PHE A 178 -11.58 14.26 -7.03
CA PHE A 178 -10.80 13.26 -6.30
C PHE A 178 -9.82 12.47 -7.18
N GLU A 179 -9.49 13.00 -8.35
CA GLU A 179 -8.51 12.45 -9.26
C GLU A 179 -7.12 12.33 -8.62
N HIS A 180 -6.22 11.64 -9.30
CA HIS A 180 -4.88 11.37 -8.79
C HIS A 180 -4.13 12.69 -8.46
N PRO A 181 -3.47 12.84 -7.30
CA PRO A 181 -2.78 14.08 -6.91
C PRO A 181 -1.71 14.55 -7.89
N ALA A 182 -1.06 13.62 -8.59
CA ALA A 182 -0.04 13.89 -9.61
C ALA A 182 -0.59 14.05 -11.03
N ASP A 183 -1.91 14.08 -11.23
CA ASP A 183 -2.51 14.32 -12.54
C ASP A 183 -2.18 15.75 -12.99
N PRO A 184 -1.42 15.93 -14.10
CA PRO A 184 -0.95 17.24 -14.55
C PRO A 184 -2.08 18.18 -14.97
N ARG A 185 -3.31 17.68 -15.14
CA ARG A 185 -4.49 18.49 -15.46
C ARG A 185 -5.00 19.29 -14.25
N HIS A 186 -4.50 19.00 -13.05
CA HIS A 186 -4.91 19.69 -11.83
C HIS A 186 -4.12 20.97 -11.61
N ALA A 187 -4.84 22.06 -11.31
CA ALA A 187 -4.22 23.33 -10.93
C ALA A 187 -3.31 23.24 -9.69
N ASP A 188 -3.51 22.20 -8.88
CA ASP A 188 -2.74 21.91 -7.67
C ASP A 188 -1.59 20.91 -7.90
N ALA A 189 -1.30 20.50 -9.14
CA ALA A 189 -0.22 19.58 -9.46
C ALA A 189 1.15 20.25 -9.25
N THR A 190 1.59 20.31 -7.99
CA THR A 190 2.89 20.84 -7.61
C THR A 190 3.95 19.75 -7.74
N HIS A 191 4.50 19.55 -8.95
CA HIS A 191 5.81 18.92 -9.08
C HIS A 191 6.87 19.89 -8.52
N ARG A 192 7.25 19.71 -7.26
CA ARG A 192 8.49 20.28 -6.72
C ARG A 192 9.44 19.12 -6.44
N HIS A 193 10.51 19.04 -7.25
CA HIS A 193 11.66 18.18 -7.02
C HIS A 193 12.46 18.66 -5.81
#